data_AF-A0A177HLY2-F1
#
_entry.id   AF-A0A177HLY2-F1
#
_cell.length_a   1.000
_cell.length_b   1.000
_cell.length_c   1.000
_cell.angle_alpha   90.00
_cell.angle_beta   90.00
_cell.angle_gamma   90.00
#
_symmetry.space_group_name_H-M   'P 1'
#
loop_
_entity.id
_entity.type
_entity.pdbx_description
1 polymer ?
#
loop_
_entity_poly.entity_id
_entity_poly.type
_entity_poly.pdbx_seq_one_letter_code
_entity_poly.pdbx_strand_id
1 'polypeptide(L)'
;MTRPARPIPERHLRPPMGWNSWDCYGTTVTEEEVLANAVFMHDHMLAHGWDTVVVDIQWYEPTARAHGYNPDAPLILDDHGRQLPAPNRFLSATDGAGFGPLAERVHQLGLRFGLHIMRGIPRRAVADRLPVAGTDFTADEVADTNSVCPWNSDNYGLNHDHPGAQAYYDAQVAQFAEWGVDFIKADDMLFPYHEREISAYARAIARSGRNIELSLSPGTDVSLAHLDHLRDNATMWRVCDDLWDRWEDVEAQFGRMARWAPWQAAVSTSGSAAGGWADADMLPLGRIGIRAERGDDRLCALTRPEQISLMTLWLIARSPLMMGGDLPSSPRETIELLTNDEALEVLWHSRDNREVLRERDLVLWTAGDTDGRTRYAAVFSLADAPERVTVPLGSIGARPGDRIRELWTHSDTKHDGRHLHVDLPAHGAALYRITEADSTDSTDSTD
;
A
#
# COMPACT_ATOMS: atom_id res chain seq x y z
N MET A 1 -32.00 -5.99 -5.94
CA MET A 1 -31.68 -4.79 -6.74
C MET A 1 -30.31 -4.32 -6.33
N THR A 2 -29.41 -4.10 -7.29
CA THR A 2 -28.09 -3.51 -7.03
C THR A 2 -28.28 -2.06 -6.59
N ARG A 3 -27.70 -1.71 -5.42
CA ARG A 3 -27.65 -0.32 -4.94
C ARG A 3 -26.83 0.52 -5.94
N PRO A 4 -27.21 1.78 -6.22
CA PRO A 4 -26.40 2.65 -7.06
C PRO A 4 -25.00 2.81 -6.48
N ALA A 5 -23.99 2.77 -7.36
CA ALA A 5 -22.59 2.95 -6.97
C ALA A 5 -22.41 4.27 -6.22
N ARG A 6 -21.68 4.22 -5.12
CA ARG A 6 -21.34 5.39 -4.32
C ARG A 6 -20.11 6.09 -4.88
N PRO A 7 -19.98 7.41 -4.71
CA PRO A 7 -18.77 8.11 -5.10
C PRO A 7 -17.58 7.66 -4.24
N ILE A 8 -16.43 7.52 -4.88
CA ILE A 8 -15.15 7.30 -4.21
C ILE A 8 -14.87 8.50 -3.28
N PRO A 9 -14.54 8.28 -1.98
CA PRO A 9 -14.21 9.36 -1.06
C PRO A 9 -13.00 10.19 -1.51
N GLU A 10 -12.93 11.43 -1.00
CA GLU A 10 -11.72 12.24 -1.13
C GLU A 10 -10.49 11.50 -0.61
N ARG A 11 -9.32 11.74 -1.22
CA ARG A 11 -8.10 10.93 -0.99
C ARG A 11 -7.71 10.83 0.48
N HIS A 12 -7.78 11.93 1.24
CA HIS A 12 -7.43 11.95 2.67
C HIS A 12 -8.38 11.14 3.58
N LEU A 13 -9.51 10.65 3.05
CA LEU A 13 -10.50 9.84 3.77
C LEU A 13 -10.44 8.35 3.40
N ARG A 14 -9.57 7.97 2.47
CA ARG A 14 -9.42 6.57 2.01
C ARG A 14 -7.95 6.13 2.00
N PRO A 15 -7.70 4.81 2.13
CA PRO A 15 -6.36 4.27 1.92
C PRO A 15 -5.87 4.58 0.50
N PRO A 16 -4.56 4.88 0.31
CA PRO A 16 -3.97 4.99 -1.02
C PRO A 16 -4.17 3.73 -1.86
N MET A 17 -4.38 3.92 -3.16
CA MET A 17 -4.52 2.84 -4.14
C MET A 17 -3.66 3.12 -5.36
N GLY A 18 -2.90 2.14 -5.84
CA GLY A 18 -1.96 2.35 -6.93
C GLY A 18 -1.22 1.10 -7.41
N TRP A 19 -0.14 1.34 -8.13
CA TRP A 19 0.79 0.34 -8.65
C TRP A 19 2.21 0.67 -8.18
N ASN A 20 2.99 -0.37 -7.89
CA ASN A 20 4.38 -0.25 -7.50
C ASN A 20 5.25 -1.24 -8.29
N SER A 21 6.43 -0.80 -8.73
CA SER A 21 7.30 -1.59 -9.61
C SER A 21 8.07 -2.73 -8.94
N TRP A 22 8.05 -2.89 -7.62
CA TRP A 22 8.94 -3.80 -6.89
C TRP A 22 8.72 -5.28 -7.23
N ASP A 23 7.49 -5.80 -7.10
CA ASP A 23 7.26 -7.24 -7.25
C ASP A 23 7.49 -7.73 -8.68
N CYS A 24 7.28 -6.87 -9.68
CA CYS A 24 7.50 -7.20 -11.09
C CYS A 24 8.94 -6.92 -11.56
N TYR A 25 9.54 -5.78 -11.18
CA TYR A 25 10.80 -5.31 -11.77
C TYR A 25 11.94 -5.09 -10.77
N GLY A 26 11.70 -5.28 -9.46
CA GLY A 26 12.68 -5.06 -8.42
C GLY A 26 13.30 -3.68 -8.51
N THR A 27 14.62 -3.62 -8.57
CA THR A 27 15.40 -2.37 -8.67
C THR A 27 15.51 -1.84 -10.11
N THR A 28 14.95 -2.54 -11.11
CA THR A 28 15.34 -2.41 -12.52
C THR A 28 14.29 -1.83 -13.46
N VAL A 29 13.19 -1.29 -12.93
CA VAL A 29 12.13 -0.72 -13.76
C VAL A 29 12.66 0.38 -14.69
N THR A 30 12.08 0.45 -15.89
CA THR A 30 12.39 1.45 -16.93
C THR A 30 11.22 2.43 -17.12
N GLU A 31 11.50 3.59 -17.71
CA GLU A 31 10.47 4.59 -18.02
C GLU A 31 9.34 4.04 -18.90
N GLU A 32 9.66 3.22 -19.90
CA GLU A 32 8.67 2.61 -20.78
C GLU A 32 7.70 1.70 -20.00
N GLU A 33 8.22 0.91 -19.08
CA GLU A 33 7.42 0.00 -18.23
C GLU A 33 6.53 0.79 -17.25
N VAL A 34 7.05 1.87 -16.66
CA VAL A 34 6.25 2.78 -15.83
C VAL A 34 5.10 3.37 -16.63
N LEU A 35 5.38 3.87 -17.83
CA LEU A 35 4.36 4.48 -18.69
C LEU A 35 3.34 3.47 -19.19
N ALA A 36 3.75 2.24 -19.50
CA ALA A 36 2.83 1.18 -19.90
C ALA A 36 1.85 0.82 -18.77
N ASN A 37 2.36 0.69 -17.53
CA ASN A 37 1.53 0.45 -16.35
C ASN A 37 0.61 1.65 -16.05
N ALA A 38 1.10 2.88 -16.20
CA ALA A 38 0.31 4.09 -16.02
C ALA A 38 -0.84 4.19 -17.04
N VAL A 39 -0.58 3.95 -18.34
CA VAL A 39 -1.62 3.94 -19.38
C VAL A 39 -2.67 2.86 -19.09
N PHE A 40 -2.24 1.65 -18.73
CA PHE A 40 -3.15 0.58 -18.37
C PHE A 40 -4.04 0.96 -17.17
N MET A 41 -3.45 1.54 -16.13
CA MET A 41 -4.18 1.96 -14.94
C MET A 41 -5.20 3.06 -15.27
N HIS A 42 -4.84 4.03 -16.12
CA HIS A 42 -5.78 5.04 -16.64
C HIS A 42 -6.98 4.40 -17.34
N ASP A 43 -6.73 3.49 -18.27
CA ASP A 43 -7.77 2.90 -19.13
C ASP A 43 -8.71 1.94 -18.38
N HIS A 44 -8.21 1.28 -17.33
CA HIS A 44 -8.90 0.12 -16.74
C HIS A 44 -9.17 0.21 -15.24
N MET A 45 -8.46 1.06 -14.50
CA MET A 45 -8.48 0.99 -13.03
C MET A 45 -8.72 2.35 -12.36
N LEU A 46 -8.43 3.47 -13.03
CA LEU A 46 -8.62 4.82 -12.48
C LEU A 46 -10.08 5.10 -12.08
N ALA A 47 -11.04 4.63 -12.88
CA ALA A 47 -12.46 4.75 -12.57
C ALA A 47 -12.87 4.05 -11.26
N HIS A 48 -12.07 3.06 -10.84
CA HIS A 48 -12.23 2.28 -9.61
C HIS A 48 -11.32 2.81 -8.47
N GLY A 49 -10.66 3.96 -8.65
CA GLY A 49 -9.91 4.65 -7.60
C GLY A 49 -8.41 4.35 -7.53
N TRP A 50 -7.87 3.51 -8.42
CA TRP A 50 -6.44 3.24 -8.54
C TRP A 50 -5.75 4.41 -9.25
N ASP A 51 -4.98 5.22 -8.51
CA ASP A 51 -4.58 6.53 -9.01
C ASP A 51 -3.09 6.88 -8.84
N THR A 52 -2.30 6.03 -8.19
CA THR A 52 -0.89 6.33 -7.87
C THR A 52 0.07 5.35 -8.55
N VAL A 53 1.05 5.85 -9.30
CA VAL A 53 2.09 5.07 -9.98
C VAL A 53 3.41 5.29 -9.25
N VAL A 54 3.98 4.26 -8.63
CA VAL A 54 5.19 4.36 -7.80
C VAL A 54 6.38 3.67 -8.46
N VAL A 55 7.44 4.45 -8.71
CA VAL A 55 8.76 3.92 -9.09
C VAL A 55 9.49 3.49 -7.82
N ASP A 56 9.67 2.19 -7.63
CA ASP A 56 10.33 1.67 -6.42
C ASP A 56 11.86 1.84 -6.47
N ILE A 57 12.55 1.26 -5.48
CA ILE A 57 13.92 1.55 -5.08
C ILE A 57 14.95 1.55 -6.23
N GLN A 58 16.02 2.32 -6.02
CA GLN A 58 17.21 2.32 -6.87
C GLN A 58 16.98 2.78 -8.32
N TRP A 59 15.97 3.60 -8.58
CA TRP A 59 15.86 4.36 -9.84
C TRP A 59 17.09 5.23 -10.16
N TYR A 60 17.89 5.55 -9.15
CA TYR A 60 19.15 6.28 -9.22
C TYR A 60 20.39 5.39 -9.46
N GLU A 61 20.25 4.05 -9.53
CA GLU A 61 21.34 3.13 -9.82
C GLU A 61 21.31 2.67 -11.29
N PRO A 62 22.30 3.05 -12.12
CA PRO A 62 22.31 2.74 -13.55
C PRO A 62 22.63 1.28 -13.85
N THR A 63 23.27 0.58 -12.92
CA THR A 63 23.70 -0.83 -13.04
C THR A 63 22.80 -1.81 -12.27
N ALA A 64 21.66 -1.32 -11.77
CA ALA A 64 20.69 -2.10 -11.02
C ALA A 64 20.36 -3.42 -11.74
N ARG A 65 20.21 -4.50 -10.97
CA ARG A 65 19.97 -5.86 -11.47
C ARG A 65 18.90 -6.56 -10.64
N ALA A 66 18.33 -7.62 -11.19
CA ALA A 66 17.47 -8.52 -10.44
C ALA A 66 18.26 -9.25 -9.32
N HIS A 67 17.52 -9.76 -8.33
CA HIS A 67 18.03 -10.56 -7.22
C HIS A 67 19.11 -9.84 -6.38
N GLY A 68 18.74 -8.70 -5.81
CA GLY A 68 19.55 -7.99 -4.84
C GLY A 68 20.26 -6.77 -5.37
N TYR A 69 20.80 -6.03 -4.41
CA TYR A 69 21.54 -4.79 -4.62
C TYR A 69 22.97 -5.05 -5.07
N ASN A 70 23.55 -4.11 -5.82
CA ASN A 70 24.99 -4.13 -6.08
C ASN A 70 25.74 -3.51 -4.90
N PRO A 71 26.79 -4.17 -4.38
CA PRO A 71 27.68 -3.51 -3.44
C PRO A 71 28.39 -2.34 -4.15
N ASP A 72 28.58 -1.23 -3.43
CA ASP A 72 29.26 -0.04 -3.93
C ASP A 72 28.66 0.52 -5.25
N ALA A 73 27.34 0.51 -5.32
CA ALA A 73 26.56 0.96 -6.47
C ALA A 73 26.98 2.37 -6.96
N PRO A 74 27.16 2.57 -8.28
CA PRO A 74 27.55 3.85 -8.86
C PRO A 74 26.34 4.79 -8.98
N LEU A 75 25.79 5.21 -7.83
CA LEU A 75 24.58 6.03 -7.76
C LEU A 75 24.76 7.32 -8.56
N ILE A 76 23.74 7.71 -9.33
CA ILE A 76 23.70 9.01 -9.99
C ILE A 76 23.27 10.06 -8.96
N LEU A 77 24.14 11.04 -8.72
CA LEU A 77 23.93 12.14 -7.78
C LEU A 77 24.08 13.47 -8.51
N ASP A 78 23.39 14.50 -8.03
CA ASP A 78 23.71 15.89 -8.38
C ASP A 78 24.92 16.42 -7.59
N ASP A 79 25.33 17.65 -7.89
CA ASP A 79 26.47 18.31 -7.25
C ASP A 79 26.26 18.59 -5.75
N HIS A 80 25.06 18.30 -5.20
CA HIS A 80 24.70 18.43 -3.79
C HIS A 80 24.47 17.08 -3.11
N GLY A 81 24.81 15.98 -3.77
CA GLY A 81 24.69 14.63 -3.23
C GLY A 81 23.26 14.08 -3.20
N ARG A 82 22.30 14.71 -3.89
CA ARG A 82 20.92 14.21 -4.01
C ARG A 82 20.82 13.26 -5.20
N GLN A 83 20.06 12.19 -5.04
CA GLN A 83 19.89 11.17 -6.07
C GLN A 83 19.17 11.72 -7.31
N LEU A 84 19.64 11.34 -8.50
CA LEU A 84 19.02 11.64 -9.80
C LEU A 84 18.66 10.34 -10.53
N PRO A 85 17.61 10.32 -11.38
CA PRO A 85 17.26 9.14 -12.15
C PRO A 85 18.35 8.74 -13.12
N ALA A 86 18.59 7.42 -13.19
CA ALA A 86 19.57 6.84 -14.08
C ALA A 86 19.15 7.03 -15.56
N PRO A 87 19.85 7.85 -16.36
CA PRO A 87 19.36 8.22 -17.69
C PRO A 87 19.28 7.08 -18.70
N ASN A 88 19.99 5.97 -18.45
CA ASN A 88 19.89 4.75 -19.26
C ASN A 88 18.56 4.02 -19.07
N ARG A 89 17.86 4.25 -17.96
CA ARG A 89 16.54 3.67 -17.64
C ARG A 89 15.41 4.68 -17.78
N PHE A 90 15.72 5.96 -17.52
CA PHE A 90 14.81 7.09 -17.59
C PHE A 90 15.36 8.13 -18.55
N LEU A 91 15.17 7.91 -19.86
CA LEU A 91 15.73 8.78 -20.89
C LEU A 91 15.20 10.21 -20.78
N SER A 92 13.96 10.40 -20.31
CA SER A 92 13.40 11.73 -20.11
C SER A 92 14.08 12.53 -18.99
N ALA A 93 14.89 11.88 -18.14
CA ALA A 93 15.63 12.52 -17.05
C ALA A 93 16.96 13.15 -17.48
N THR A 94 17.35 13.02 -18.76
CA THR A 94 18.58 13.64 -19.29
C THR A 94 18.58 15.16 -19.11
N ASP A 95 19.76 15.77 -19.20
CA ASP A 95 19.95 17.23 -19.11
C ASP A 95 19.43 17.85 -17.79
N GLY A 96 19.40 17.05 -16.71
CA GLY A 96 19.02 17.51 -15.38
C GLY A 96 17.50 17.62 -15.16
N ALA A 97 16.68 17.11 -16.06
CA ALA A 97 15.23 17.16 -15.96
C ALA A 97 14.67 16.32 -14.79
N GLY A 98 15.44 15.32 -14.33
CA GLY A 98 15.02 14.41 -13.27
C GLY A 98 13.71 13.70 -13.61
N PHE A 99 12.81 13.52 -12.65
CA PHE A 99 11.52 12.88 -12.92
C PHE A 99 10.43 13.83 -13.43
N GLY A 100 10.71 15.13 -13.59
CA GLY A 100 9.70 16.12 -14.03
C GLY A 100 8.90 15.69 -15.26
N PRO A 101 9.56 15.31 -16.38
CA PRO A 101 8.85 14.88 -17.59
C PRO A 101 8.02 13.60 -17.41
N LEU A 102 8.53 12.61 -16.67
CA LEU A 102 7.78 11.37 -16.40
C LEU A 102 6.56 11.64 -15.52
N ALA A 103 6.72 12.43 -14.46
CA ALA A 103 5.63 12.83 -13.58
C ALA A 103 4.56 13.62 -14.35
N GLU A 104 4.96 14.57 -15.20
CA GLU A 104 4.03 15.31 -16.06
C GLU A 104 3.23 14.35 -16.96
N ARG A 105 3.88 13.35 -17.54
CA ARG A 105 3.20 12.36 -18.40
C ARG A 105 2.19 11.53 -17.61
N VAL A 106 2.52 11.14 -16.37
CA VAL A 106 1.60 10.44 -15.47
C VAL A 106 0.42 11.36 -15.08
N HIS A 107 0.68 12.64 -14.78
CA HIS A 107 -0.37 13.62 -14.47
C HIS A 107 -1.31 13.90 -15.64
N GLN A 108 -0.81 13.89 -16.89
CA GLN A 108 -1.64 14.03 -18.09
C GLN A 108 -2.63 12.87 -18.25
N LEU A 109 -2.36 11.71 -17.65
CA LEU A 109 -3.29 10.58 -17.55
C LEU A 109 -4.27 10.73 -16.37
N GLY A 110 -4.27 11.85 -15.65
CA GLY A 110 -5.09 12.02 -14.44
C GLY A 110 -4.65 11.18 -13.25
N LEU A 111 -3.44 10.59 -13.33
CA LEU A 111 -2.83 9.79 -12.29
C LEU A 111 -1.87 10.64 -11.44
N ARG A 112 -1.35 10.05 -10.36
CA ARG A 112 -0.38 10.61 -9.44
C ARG A 112 0.94 9.87 -9.57
N PHE A 113 2.04 10.58 -9.42
CA PHE A 113 3.39 10.02 -9.53
C PHE A 113 4.03 9.87 -8.16
N GLY A 114 4.62 8.72 -7.89
CA GLY A 114 5.36 8.44 -6.67
C GLY A 114 6.72 7.84 -6.93
N LEU A 115 7.60 7.97 -5.93
CA LEU A 115 8.92 7.34 -5.95
C LEU A 115 9.29 6.77 -4.58
N HIS A 116 10.24 5.85 -4.59
CA HIS A 116 10.89 5.31 -3.41
C HIS A 116 12.14 6.10 -3.03
N ILE A 117 12.45 6.20 -1.74
CA ILE A 117 13.76 6.61 -1.24
C ILE A 117 14.27 5.67 -0.16
N MET A 118 15.59 5.55 -0.07
CA MET A 118 16.27 5.04 1.12
C MET A 118 16.48 6.18 2.11
N ARG A 119 16.28 5.90 3.41
CA ARG A 119 16.61 6.82 4.50
C ARG A 119 18.03 7.38 4.37
N GLY A 120 18.19 8.65 4.72
CA GLY A 120 19.48 9.29 4.92
C GLY A 120 20.12 9.86 3.66
N ILE A 121 21.46 9.79 3.62
CA ILE A 121 22.32 10.47 2.64
C ILE A 121 23.28 9.46 1.96
N PRO A 122 23.51 9.56 0.64
CA PRO A 122 24.41 8.64 -0.08
C PRO A 122 25.81 8.56 0.52
N ARG A 123 26.30 7.33 0.72
CA ARG A 123 27.68 7.11 1.19
C ARG A 123 28.72 7.70 0.25
N ARG A 124 28.42 7.74 -1.06
CA ARG A 124 29.26 8.41 -2.06
C ARG A 124 29.32 9.92 -1.87
N ALA A 125 28.19 10.58 -1.59
CA ALA A 125 28.18 12.01 -1.28
C ALA A 125 29.03 12.33 -0.05
N VAL A 126 28.95 11.48 0.98
CA VAL A 126 29.79 11.56 2.19
C VAL A 126 31.27 11.39 1.87
N ALA A 127 31.64 10.36 1.11
CA ALA A 127 33.03 10.10 0.73
C ALA A 127 33.64 11.26 -0.10
N ASP A 128 32.84 11.84 -1.00
CA ASP A 128 33.25 12.93 -1.89
C ASP A 128 33.10 14.32 -1.24
N ARG A 129 32.59 14.39 0.00
CA ARG A 129 32.34 15.63 0.76
C ARG A 129 31.49 16.64 -0.02
N LEU A 130 30.45 16.15 -0.71
CA LEU A 130 29.60 17.00 -1.54
C LEU A 130 28.87 18.06 -0.68
N PRO A 131 28.66 19.28 -1.19
CA PRO A 131 28.03 20.36 -0.45
C PRO A 131 26.54 20.10 -0.18
N VAL A 132 26.07 20.37 1.03
CA VAL A 132 24.65 20.33 1.38
C VAL A 132 23.98 21.63 0.92
N ALA A 133 23.05 21.51 -0.03
CA ALA A 133 22.36 22.64 -0.64
C ALA A 133 21.77 23.61 0.39
N GLY A 134 21.98 24.91 0.18
CA GLY A 134 21.49 25.98 1.06
C GLY A 134 22.28 26.17 2.36
N THR A 135 23.44 25.51 2.50
CA THR A 135 24.31 25.63 3.69
C THR A 135 25.78 25.73 3.30
N ASP A 136 26.63 26.04 4.29
CA ASP A 136 28.10 25.98 4.15
C ASP A 136 28.67 24.59 4.53
N PHE A 137 27.81 23.60 4.78
CA PHE A 137 28.21 22.28 5.26
C PHE A 137 28.43 21.26 4.14
N THR A 138 29.19 20.20 4.43
CA THR A 138 29.38 19.07 3.53
C THR A 138 28.69 17.80 4.03
N ALA A 139 28.44 16.87 3.11
CA ALA A 139 27.74 15.61 3.37
C ALA A 139 28.37 14.80 4.54
N ASP A 140 29.70 14.82 4.67
CA ASP A 140 30.41 14.14 5.76
C ASP A 140 30.23 14.78 7.14
N GLU A 141 29.88 16.07 7.20
CA GLU A 141 29.60 16.77 8.47
C GLU A 141 28.19 16.47 8.98
N VAL A 142 27.25 16.19 8.06
CA VAL A 142 25.83 15.97 8.39
C VAL A 142 25.45 14.49 8.51
N ALA A 143 26.31 13.56 8.08
CA ALA A 143 26.04 12.13 8.13
C ALA A 143 26.31 11.52 9.52
N ASP A 144 25.52 10.52 9.91
CA ASP A 144 25.85 9.58 10.97
C ASP A 144 26.34 8.27 10.34
N THR A 145 27.66 8.11 10.26
CA THR A 145 28.29 6.94 9.63
C THR A 145 28.13 5.64 10.43
N ASN A 146 27.60 5.69 11.66
CA ASN A 146 27.24 4.50 12.43
C ASN A 146 25.79 4.06 12.17
N SER A 147 24.99 4.90 11.53
CA SER A 147 23.61 4.62 11.16
C SER A 147 23.58 4.06 9.74
N VAL A 148 23.31 2.76 9.60
CA VAL A 148 23.34 2.05 8.32
C VAL A 148 22.10 1.19 8.16
N CYS A 149 21.66 1.02 6.91
CA CYS A 149 20.69 0.00 6.55
C CYS A 149 21.39 -1.38 6.53
N PRO A 150 20.80 -2.43 7.15
CA PRO A 150 21.43 -3.75 7.21
C PRO A 150 21.32 -4.56 5.91
N TRP A 151 20.47 -4.15 4.97
CA TRP A 151 20.18 -4.89 3.72
C TRP A 151 20.51 -4.11 2.44
N ASN A 152 20.82 -2.81 2.52
CA ASN A 152 21.23 -1.98 1.41
C ASN A 152 22.38 -1.03 1.81
N SER A 153 23.35 -0.83 0.93
CA SER A 153 24.58 -0.08 1.22
C SER A 153 24.61 1.36 0.69
N ASP A 154 23.52 1.86 0.13
CA ASP A 154 23.51 3.11 -0.63
C ASP A 154 23.75 4.33 0.28
N ASN A 155 23.16 4.32 1.47
CA ASN A 155 23.11 5.48 2.36
C ASN A 155 23.74 5.23 3.75
N TYR A 156 24.12 6.33 4.39
CA TYR A 156 24.21 6.48 5.84
C TYR A 156 22.98 7.24 6.35
N GLY A 157 22.65 7.10 7.64
CA GLY A 157 21.69 7.98 8.30
C GLY A 157 22.19 9.42 8.43
N LEU A 158 21.30 10.34 8.79
CA LEU A 158 21.65 11.72 9.07
C LEU A 158 21.89 11.95 10.56
N ASN A 159 22.93 12.72 10.88
CA ASN A 159 23.18 13.21 12.23
C ASN A 159 22.23 14.37 12.54
N HIS A 160 21.06 14.06 13.09
CA HIS A 160 20.04 15.07 13.43
C HIS A 160 20.43 16.05 14.54
N ASP A 161 21.60 15.89 15.19
CA ASP A 161 22.15 16.90 16.09
C ASP A 161 22.95 17.99 15.34
N HIS A 162 23.26 17.75 14.06
CA HIS A 162 23.91 18.72 13.19
C HIS A 162 22.86 19.60 12.48
N PRO A 163 23.00 20.94 12.47
CA PRO A 163 22.00 21.84 11.87
C PRO A 163 21.81 21.63 10.37
N GLY A 164 22.81 21.11 9.67
CA GLY A 164 22.73 20.79 8.23
C GLY A 164 21.88 19.55 7.89
N ALA A 165 21.57 18.67 8.85
CA ALA A 165 20.83 17.44 8.56
C ALA A 165 19.42 17.70 8.02
N GLN A 166 18.66 18.62 8.65
CA GLN A 166 17.34 18.98 8.14
C GLN A 166 17.42 19.67 6.76
N ALA A 167 18.46 20.47 6.52
CA ALA A 167 18.64 21.16 5.24
C ALA A 167 18.81 20.18 4.07
N TYR A 168 19.49 19.04 4.29
CA TYR A 168 19.61 18.00 3.28
C TYR A 168 18.25 17.42 2.89
N TYR A 169 17.41 17.04 3.86
CA TYR A 169 16.05 16.56 3.56
C TYR A 169 15.16 17.63 2.95
N ASP A 170 15.19 18.86 3.45
CA ASP A 170 14.45 19.98 2.87
C ASP A 170 14.81 20.15 1.37
N ALA A 171 16.10 20.06 1.02
CA ALA A 171 16.58 20.18 -0.35
C ALA A 171 16.24 18.97 -1.24
N GLN A 172 16.26 17.75 -0.69
CA GLN A 172 15.86 16.54 -1.42
C GLN A 172 14.35 16.57 -1.73
N VAL A 173 13.52 16.89 -0.73
CA VAL A 173 12.07 16.92 -0.93
C VAL A 173 11.65 18.11 -1.79
N ALA A 174 12.35 19.26 -1.74
CA ALA A 174 12.13 20.37 -2.67
C ALA A 174 12.36 19.94 -4.14
N GLN A 175 13.42 19.17 -4.41
CA GLN A 175 13.67 18.61 -5.75
C GLN A 175 12.53 17.68 -6.20
N PHE A 176 12.01 16.83 -5.30
CA PHE A 176 10.87 15.97 -5.62
C PHE A 176 9.59 16.76 -5.86
N ALA A 177 9.38 17.85 -5.12
CA ALA A 177 8.26 18.75 -5.34
C ALA A 177 8.36 19.48 -6.69
N GLU A 178 9.55 19.91 -7.09
CA GLU A 178 9.83 20.48 -8.43
C GLU A 178 9.54 19.50 -9.55
N TRP A 179 9.86 18.22 -9.37
CA TRP A 179 9.50 17.15 -10.32
C TRP A 179 8.01 16.80 -10.33
N GLY A 180 7.22 17.29 -9.38
CA GLY A 180 5.79 16.99 -9.32
C GLY A 180 5.46 15.65 -8.62
N VAL A 181 6.31 15.15 -7.73
CA VAL A 181 6.02 13.93 -6.95
C VAL A 181 4.84 14.13 -6.00
N ASP A 182 3.90 13.19 -5.98
CA ASP A 182 2.69 13.20 -5.14
C ASP A 182 2.73 12.19 -3.98
N PHE A 183 3.66 11.25 -4.02
CA PHE A 183 3.76 10.13 -3.09
C PHE A 183 5.22 9.71 -2.92
N ILE A 184 5.69 9.56 -1.68
CA ILE A 184 7.03 9.04 -1.38
C ILE A 184 6.89 7.79 -0.52
N LYS A 185 7.52 6.69 -0.93
CA LYS A 185 7.78 5.51 -0.10
C LYS A 185 9.18 5.62 0.49
N ALA A 186 9.29 5.90 1.78
CA ALA A 186 10.55 6.04 2.50
C ALA A 186 10.89 4.75 3.25
N ASP A 187 12.01 4.15 2.86
CA ASP A 187 12.45 2.84 3.34
C ASP A 187 13.63 2.94 4.31
N ASP A 188 13.93 1.85 5.01
CA ASP A 188 14.85 1.83 6.16
C ASP A 188 14.43 2.82 7.28
N MET A 189 13.12 3.06 7.44
CA MET A 189 12.56 4.00 8.42
C MET A 189 11.97 3.30 9.65
N LEU A 190 11.33 2.13 9.46
CA LEU A 190 10.53 1.48 10.49
C LEU A 190 11.23 0.28 11.16
N PHE A 191 12.26 -0.29 10.53
CA PHE A 191 13.04 -1.38 11.11
C PHE A 191 14.57 -1.19 10.90
N PRO A 192 15.31 -0.79 11.96
CA PRO A 192 14.81 -0.37 13.26
C PRO A 192 14.00 0.93 13.18
N TYR A 193 13.23 1.27 14.22
CA TYR A 193 12.36 2.44 14.19
C TYR A 193 13.14 3.75 14.32
N HIS A 194 13.25 4.52 13.23
CA HIS A 194 14.02 5.76 13.15
C HIS A 194 13.15 7.01 13.35
N GLU A 195 12.69 7.22 14.59
CA GLU A 195 11.74 8.30 14.95
C GLU A 195 12.16 9.70 14.45
N ARG A 196 13.43 10.08 14.66
CA ARG A 196 13.96 11.40 14.25
C ARG A 196 14.01 11.58 12.74
N GLU A 197 14.31 10.51 12.00
CA GLU A 197 14.39 10.52 10.54
C GLU A 197 12.99 10.69 9.94
N ILE A 198 12.01 9.93 10.45
CA ILE A 198 10.60 10.05 10.07
C ILE A 198 10.08 11.47 10.30
N SER A 199 10.28 12.02 11.51
CA SER A 199 9.86 13.38 11.86
C SER A 199 10.55 14.46 11.01
N ALA A 200 11.84 14.29 10.68
CA ALA A 200 12.58 15.22 9.84
C ALA A 200 12.10 15.18 8.38
N TYR A 201 11.80 13.99 7.86
CA TYR A 201 11.32 13.81 6.50
C TYR A 201 9.90 14.36 6.30
N ALA A 202 8.99 14.09 7.25
CA ALA A 202 7.65 14.66 7.26
C ALA A 202 7.68 16.21 7.31
N ARG A 203 8.62 16.78 8.08
CA ARG A 203 8.84 18.23 8.13
C ARG A 203 9.34 18.78 6.80
N ALA A 204 10.23 18.08 6.11
CA ALA A 204 10.71 18.47 4.78
C ALA A 204 9.57 18.48 3.75
N ILE A 205 8.69 17.46 3.78
CA ILE A 205 7.46 17.43 2.98
C ILE A 205 6.57 18.65 3.28
N ALA A 206 6.29 18.93 4.56
CA ALA A 206 5.48 20.08 4.94
C ALA A 206 6.09 21.43 4.47
N ARG A 207 7.42 21.55 4.43
CA ARG A 207 8.15 22.74 3.97
C ARG A 207 8.22 22.89 2.46
N SER A 208 8.07 21.80 1.71
CA SER A 208 8.15 21.80 0.24
C SER A 208 7.04 22.63 -0.43
N GLY A 209 5.92 22.84 0.26
CA GLY A 209 4.74 23.51 -0.30
C GLY A 209 3.91 22.65 -1.26
N ARG A 210 4.31 21.40 -1.52
CA ARG A 210 3.55 20.41 -2.28
C ARG A 210 2.91 19.39 -1.34
N ASN A 211 1.68 18.98 -1.65
CA ASN A 211 1.03 17.88 -0.94
C ASN A 211 1.61 16.54 -1.42
N ILE A 212 2.43 15.90 -0.58
CA ILE A 212 3.07 14.62 -0.87
C ILE A 212 2.65 13.64 0.22
N GLU A 213 2.02 12.54 -0.17
CA GLU A 213 1.71 11.45 0.76
C GLU A 213 2.99 10.69 1.12
N LEU A 214 3.13 10.34 2.40
CA LEU A 214 4.32 9.63 2.91
C LEU A 214 3.94 8.21 3.34
N SER A 215 4.56 7.23 2.69
CA SER A 215 4.56 5.83 3.06
C SER A 215 5.88 5.45 3.73
N LEU A 216 5.82 4.71 4.83
CA LEU A 216 6.99 4.28 5.59
C LEU A 216 7.22 2.76 5.51
N SER A 217 8.48 2.37 5.34
CA SER A 217 8.94 0.98 5.12
C SER A 217 10.32 0.74 5.79
N PRO A 218 10.76 -0.52 6.01
CA PRO A 218 9.96 -1.74 6.03
C PRO A 218 9.40 -1.99 7.43
N GLY A 219 8.27 -2.68 7.52
CA GLY A 219 7.75 -3.14 8.82
C GLY A 219 8.41 -4.45 9.24
N THR A 220 8.20 -4.84 10.51
CA THR A 220 8.34 -6.23 10.99
C THR A 220 7.50 -6.38 12.25
N ASP A 221 7.93 -5.71 13.33
CA ASP A 221 7.34 -5.71 14.67
C ASP A 221 6.89 -4.30 15.08
N VAL A 222 6.30 -3.55 14.16
CA VAL A 222 5.87 -2.17 14.43
C VAL A 222 4.88 -2.14 15.59
N SER A 223 5.26 -1.43 16.65
CA SER A 223 4.50 -1.34 17.89
C SER A 223 3.43 -0.24 17.81
N LEU A 224 2.23 -0.53 18.36
CA LEU A 224 1.18 0.48 18.55
C LEU A 224 1.61 1.62 19.48
N ALA A 225 2.71 1.47 20.24
CA ALA A 225 3.29 2.56 21.02
C ALA A 225 3.73 3.75 20.14
N HIS A 226 3.97 3.52 18.84
CA HIS A 226 4.33 4.57 17.89
C HIS A 226 3.13 5.15 17.13
N LEU A 227 1.89 4.71 17.42
CA LEU A 227 0.71 5.04 16.62
C LEU A 227 0.50 6.55 16.45
N ASP A 228 0.61 7.34 17.51
CA ASP A 228 0.43 8.79 17.44
C ASP A 228 1.54 9.46 16.63
N HIS A 229 2.80 9.05 16.83
CA HIS A 229 3.93 9.55 16.04
C HIS A 229 3.79 9.20 14.55
N LEU A 230 3.31 8.00 14.23
CA LEU A 230 3.05 7.58 12.85
C LEU A 230 1.94 8.43 12.20
N ARG A 231 0.83 8.67 12.90
CA ARG A 231 -0.26 9.54 12.40
C ARG A 231 0.15 10.98 12.20
N ASP A 232 1.05 11.48 13.03
CA ASP A 232 1.54 12.85 12.93
C ASP A 232 2.49 13.05 11.75
N ASN A 233 3.12 11.97 11.25
CA ASN A 233 4.22 12.09 10.30
C ASN A 233 4.03 11.33 8.99
N ALA A 234 3.07 10.41 8.88
CA ALA A 234 2.90 9.60 7.67
C ALA A 234 1.45 9.36 7.28
N THR A 235 1.23 9.23 5.98
CA THR A 235 -0.05 8.80 5.41
C THR A 235 -0.27 7.31 5.64
N MET A 236 0.78 6.50 5.47
CA MET A 236 0.72 5.06 5.67
C MET A 236 2.04 4.50 6.18
N TRP A 237 2.00 3.35 6.85
CA TRP A 237 3.18 2.68 7.39
C TRP A 237 3.02 1.17 7.36
N ARG A 238 4.06 0.50 6.84
CA ARG A 238 4.04 -0.93 6.65
C ARG A 238 4.19 -1.68 7.98
N VAL A 239 3.37 -2.71 8.22
CA VAL A 239 3.29 -3.42 9.52
C VAL A 239 3.91 -4.82 9.53
N CYS A 240 4.53 -5.22 8.43
CA CYS A 240 5.14 -6.54 8.19
C CYS A 240 6.45 -6.39 7.43
N ASP A 241 7.25 -7.46 7.32
CA ASP A 241 8.31 -7.51 6.31
C ASP A 241 7.72 -7.64 4.90
N ASP A 242 8.56 -7.67 3.87
CA ASP A 242 8.16 -7.87 2.46
C ASP A 242 7.21 -9.05 2.29
N LEU A 243 5.98 -8.75 1.85
CA LEU A 243 4.97 -9.76 1.54
C LEU A 243 5.15 -10.28 0.11
N TRP A 244 5.13 -11.60 -0.05
CA TRP A 244 5.19 -12.27 -1.34
C TRP A 244 4.01 -13.22 -1.55
N ASP A 245 3.93 -13.85 -2.72
CA ASP A 245 2.87 -14.74 -3.18
C ASP A 245 2.91 -16.13 -2.52
N ARG A 246 3.06 -16.18 -1.19
CA ARG A 246 3.10 -17.39 -0.37
C ARG A 246 1.99 -17.33 0.67
N TRP A 247 1.27 -18.42 0.85
CA TRP A 247 0.16 -18.45 1.82
C TRP A 247 0.62 -18.07 3.25
N GLU A 248 1.80 -18.52 3.68
CA GLU A 248 2.37 -18.16 4.98
C GLU A 248 2.52 -16.64 5.19
N ASP A 249 2.83 -15.89 4.13
CA ASP A 249 2.96 -14.43 4.21
C ASP A 249 1.58 -13.78 4.36
N VAL A 250 0.57 -14.30 3.65
CA VAL A 250 -0.84 -13.86 3.72
C VAL A 250 -1.46 -14.21 5.08
N GLU A 251 -1.28 -15.44 5.55
CA GLU A 251 -1.81 -15.92 6.83
C GLU A 251 -1.26 -15.10 8.00
N ALA A 252 0.04 -14.77 7.96
CA ALA A 252 0.67 -13.93 8.98
C ALA A 252 0.05 -12.52 9.07
N GLN A 253 -0.55 -12.00 7.98
CA GLN A 253 -1.22 -10.69 8.02
C GLN A 253 -2.48 -10.68 8.86
N PHE A 254 -3.16 -11.81 9.06
CA PHE A 254 -4.41 -11.77 9.81
C PHE A 254 -4.20 -11.27 11.25
N GLY A 255 -3.18 -11.76 11.94
CA GLY A 255 -2.86 -11.30 13.31
C GLY A 255 -2.37 -9.85 13.34
N ARG A 256 -1.57 -9.45 12.34
CA ARG A 256 -1.07 -8.08 12.21
C ARG A 256 -2.22 -7.11 11.97
N MET A 257 -3.10 -7.42 11.02
CA MET A 257 -4.23 -6.56 10.68
C MET A 257 -5.30 -6.57 11.76
N ALA A 258 -5.54 -7.68 12.47
CA ALA A 258 -6.47 -7.68 13.62
C ALA A 258 -6.04 -6.66 14.69
N ARG A 259 -4.72 -6.51 14.91
CA ARG A 259 -4.15 -5.50 15.82
C ARG A 259 -4.32 -4.06 15.30
N TRP A 260 -4.18 -3.84 14.01
CA TRP A 260 -4.10 -2.49 13.41
C TRP A 260 -5.44 -1.95 12.87
N ALA A 261 -6.35 -2.81 12.40
CA ALA A 261 -7.61 -2.41 11.78
C ALA A 261 -8.49 -1.49 12.64
N PRO A 262 -8.58 -1.65 13.98
CA PRO A 262 -9.36 -0.72 14.82
C PRO A 262 -8.84 0.73 14.82
N TRP A 263 -7.63 0.97 14.29
CA TRP A 263 -6.93 2.26 14.32
C TRP A 263 -6.87 2.94 12.96
N GLN A 264 -7.37 2.30 11.90
CA GLN A 264 -7.39 2.86 10.55
C GLN A 264 -8.23 4.13 10.48
N ALA A 265 -7.74 5.15 9.77
CA ALA A 265 -8.41 6.44 9.59
C ALA A 265 -8.68 7.24 10.89
N ALA A 266 -8.21 6.78 12.06
CA ALA A 266 -8.40 7.54 13.28
C ALA A 266 -7.47 8.76 13.31
N VAL A 267 -8.07 9.90 13.66
CA VAL A 267 -7.42 11.22 13.72
C VAL A 267 -6.37 11.23 14.83
N SER A 268 -5.25 11.92 14.60
CA SER A 268 -4.23 12.10 15.64
C SER A 268 -4.76 12.90 16.84
N THR A 269 -4.24 12.60 18.03
CA THR A 269 -4.47 13.39 19.25
C THR A 269 -3.88 14.81 19.15
N SER A 270 -2.97 15.06 18.20
CA SER A 270 -2.35 16.35 17.92
C SER A 270 -3.20 17.31 17.06
N GLY A 271 -4.33 16.82 16.50
CA GLY A 271 -5.22 17.63 15.66
C GLY A 271 -4.91 17.66 14.16
N SER A 272 -4.00 16.80 13.66
CA SER A 272 -3.84 16.54 12.22
C SER A 272 -5.15 16.00 11.62
N ALA A 273 -5.68 16.67 10.58
CA ALA A 273 -6.99 16.36 10.00
C ALA A 273 -7.04 15.04 9.18
N ALA A 274 -5.90 14.43 8.87
CA ALA A 274 -5.83 13.16 8.15
C ALA A 274 -5.52 12.01 9.13
N GLY A 275 -6.35 10.97 9.12
CA GLY A 275 -5.99 9.69 9.73
C GLY A 275 -4.90 9.00 8.91
N GLY A 276 -4.19 8.06 9.52
CA GLY A 276 -3.16 7.27 8.84
C GLY A 276 -3.58 5.81 8.62
N TRP A 277 -2.84 5.12 7.76
CA TRP A 277 -3.16 3.76 7.33
C TRP A 277 -2.05 2.76 7.67
N ALA A 278 -2.37 1.76 8.48
CA ALA A 278 -1.53 0.59 8.62
C ALA A 278 -1.56 -0.22 7.32
N ASP A 279 -0.38 -0.53 6.81
CA ASP A 279 -0.16 -1.12 5.49
C ASP A 279 0.31 -2.57 5.59
N ALA A 280 -0.50 -3.48 5.04
CA ALA A 280 -0.22 -4.91 4.94
C ALA A 280 0.72 -5.27 3.77
N ASP A 281 1.28 -4.26 3.11
CA ASP A 281 2.17 -4.31 1.96
C ASP A 281 1.44 -4.52 0.61
N MET A 282 2.25 -4.48 -0.44
CA MET A 282 1.83 -4.63 -1.84
C MET A 282 1.12 -5.96 -2.10
N LEU A 283 0.36 -5.98 -3.21
CA LEU A 283 -0.41 -7.13 -3.67
C LEU A 283 0.44 -7.88 -4.71
N PRO A 284 1.01 -9.06 -4.39
CA PRO A 284 1.85 -9.84 -5.29
C PRO A 284 0.98 -10.65 -6.26
N LEU A 285 0.08 -9.97 -6.96
CA LEU A 285 -0.90 -10.55 -7.88
C LEU A 285 -0.46 -10.36 -9.33
N GLY A 286 -1.08 -11.10 -10.25
CA GLY A 286 -0.81 -10.96 -11.68
C GLY A 286 0.55 -11.54 -12.07
N ARG A 287 1.24 -10.90 -13.03
CA ARG A 287 2.59 -11.31 -13.44
C ARG A 287 3.66 -10.55 -12.67
N ILE A 288 4.44 -11.28 -11.89
CA ILE A 288 5.51 -10.76 -11.01
C ILE A 288 6.84 -11.47 -11.32
N GLY A 289 7.93 -11.05 -10.69
CA GLY A 289 9.20 -11.75 -10.79
C GLY A 289 9.96 -11.54 -12.11
N ILE A 290 9.48 -10.67 -13.02
CA ILE A 290 10.09 -10.45 -14.34
C ILE A 290 11.59 -10.13 -14.19
N ARG A 291 11.90 -9.21 -13.25
CA ARG A 291 13.27 -8.87 -12.82
C ARG A 291 13.31 -8.49 -11.33
N ALA A 292 12.57 -9.22 -10.50
CA ALA A 292 12.32 -8.85 -9.11
C ALA A 292 13.49 -9.19 -8.17
N GLU A 293 13.34 -8.78 -6.91
CA GLU A 293 14.22 -9.20 -5.83
C GLU A 293 14.09 -10.71 -5.55
N ARG A 294 12.86 -11.22 -5.50
CA ARG A 294 12.57 -12.62 -5.15
C ARG A 294 11.87 -13.39 -6.26
N GLY A 295 12.46 -14.54 -6.57
CA GLY A 295 11.96 -15.49 -7.57
C GLY A 295 12.13 -15.00 -9.01
N ASP A 296 11.74 -15.86 -9.95
CA ASP A 296 11.79 -15.61 -11.39
C ASP A 296 10.41 -15.22 -11.95
N ASP A 297 10.38 -14.85 -13.23
CA ASP A 297 9.18 -14.47 -13.99
C ASP A 297 8.09 -15.53 -13.87
N ARG A 298 6.95 -15.12 -13.31
CA ARG A 298 5.82 -16.02 -13.03
C ARG A 298 4.50 -15.25 -12.95
N LEU A 299 3.41 -16.01 -13.04
CA LEU A 299 2.15 -15.58 -12.44
C LEU A 299 2.21 -15.84 -10.94
N CYS A 300 1.52 -14.99 -10.17
CA CYS A 300 1.28 -15.14 -8.74
C CYS A 300 1.02 -16.61 -8.36
N ALA A 301 1.79 -17.12 -7.41
CA ALA A 301 1.71 -18.50 -6.95
C ALA A 301 0.53 -18.76 -5.99
N LEU A 302 -0.14 -17.71 -5.50
CA LEU A 302 -1.38 -17.86 -4.73
C LEU A 302 -2.47 -18.43 -5.63
N THR A 303 -3.14 -19.47 -5.13
CA THR A 303 -4.35 -20.01 -5.73
C THR A 303 -5.47 -18.96 -5.75
N ARG A 304 -6.48 -19.15 -6.62
CA ARG A 304 -7.60 -18.20 -6.68
C ARG A 304 -8.31 -18.00 -5.32
N PRO A 305 -8.57 -19.04 -4.51
CA PRO A 305 -9.05 -18.87 -3.14
C PRO A 305 -8.16 -17.97 -2.27
N GLU A 306 -6.84 -18.16 -2.31
CA GLU A 306 -5.89 -17.37 -1.51
C GLU A 306 -5.82 -15.92 -1.99
N GLN A 307 -5.92 -15.66 -3.30
CA GLN A 307 -6.04 -14.30 -3.85
C GLN A 307 -7.32 -13.60 -3.36
N ILE A 308 -8.44 -14.32 -3.30
CA ILE A 308 -9.70 -13.81 -2.73
C ILE A 308 -9.55 -13.55 -1.24
N SER A 309 -8.87 -14.43 -0.49
CA SER A 309 -8.60 -14.24 0.94
C SER A 309 -7.71 -13.03 1.21
N LEU A 310 -6.63 -12.87 0.44
CA LEU A 310 -5.76 -11.69 0.46
C LEU A 310 -6.58 -10.42 0.23
N MET A 311 -7.32 -10.35 -0.88
CA MET A 311 -8.12 -9.15 -1.18
C MET A 311 -9.19 -8.91 -0.11
N THR A 312 -9.88 -9.95 0.36
CA THR A 312 -10.91 -9.82 1.39
C THR A 312 -10.34 -9.25 2.69
N LEU A 313 -9.16 -9.72 3.12
CA LEU A 313 -8.50 -9.22 4.32
C LEU A 313 -8.05 -7.77 4.16
N TRP A 314 -7.42 -7.40 3.03
CA TRP A 314 -6.96 -6.03 2.79
C TRP A 314 -8.15 -5.04 2.77
N LEU A 315 -9.26 -5.42 2.13
CA LEU A 315 -10.47 -4.60 2.05
C LEU A 315 -11.13 -4.42 3.41
N ILE A 316 -11.40 -5.52 4.14
CA ILE A 316 -12.10 -5.44 5.44
C ILE A 316 -11.20 -4.87 6.54
N ALA A 317 -9.89 -4.96 6.43
CA ALA A 317 -8.94 -4.33 7.36
C ALA A 317 -8.51 -2.92 6.92
N ARG A 318 -9.02 -2.44 5.77
CA ARG A 318 -8.73 -1.13 5.18
C ARG A 318 -7.23 -0.85 4.95
N SER A 319 -6.48 -1.85 4.52
CA SER A 319 -5.09 -1.65 4.07
C SER A 319 -5.06 -0.84 2.78
N PRO A 320 -4.03 0.01 2.56
CA PRO A 320 -3.70 0.51 1.22
C PRO A 320 -3.59 -0.63 0.22
N LEU A 321 -3.88 -0.35 -1.05
CA LEU A 321 -3.84 -1.32 -2.13
C LEU A 321 -2.79 -0.89 -3.17
N MET A 322 -1.63 -1.52 -3.17
CA MET A 322 -0.58 -1.27 -4.16
C MET A 322 -0.35 -2.55 -4.97
N MET A 323 -0.77 -2.56 -6.23
CA MET A 323 -0.56 -3.70 -7.13
C MET A 323 0.91 -3.84 -7.49
N GLY A 324 1.50 -5.02 -7.27
CA GLY A 324 2.92 -5.29 -7.55
C GLY A 324 3.20 -5.92 -8.90
N GLY A 325 2.21 -6.57 -9.52
CA GLY A 325 2.36 -7.19 -10.85
C GLY A 325 2.40 -6.20 -12.01
N ASP A 326 3.02 -6.61 -13.10
CA ASP A 326 2.98 -5.87 -14.37
C ASP A 326 1.55 -5.90 -14.93
N LEU A 327 0.87 -4.76 -14.91
CA LEU A 327 -0.54 -4.63 -15.26
C LEU A 327 -0.84 -5.05 -16.71
N PRO A 328 -0.11 -4.57 -17.74
CA PRO A 328 -0.40 -4.91 -19.14
C PRO A 328 -0.29 -6.39 -19.48
N SER A 329 0.58 -7.14 -18.78
CA SER A 329 0.75 -8.59 -19.00
C SER A 329 0.10 -9.46 -17.94
N SER A 330 -0.58 -8.87 -16.96
CA SER A 330 -1.35 -9.62 -15.96
C SER A 330 -2.66 -10.17 -16.55
N PRO A 331 -3.12 -11.36 -16.09
CA PRO A 331 -4.37 -11.92 -16.56
C PRO A 331 -5.59 -11.04 -16.25
N ARG A 332 -6.57 -11.02 -17.15
CA ARG A 332 -7.78 -10.19 -17.02
C ARG A 332 -8.55 -10.48 -15.73
N GLU A 333 -8.62 -11.74 -15.30
CA GLU A 333 -9.26 -12.17 -14.07
C GLU A 333 -8.60 -11.64 -12.80
N THR A 334 -7.32 -11.22 -12.89
CA THR A 334 -6.64 -10.49 -11.81
C THR A 334 -7.16 -9.06 -11.77
N ILE A 335 -7.27 -8.40 -12.93
CA ILE A 335 -7.79 -7.04 -13.00
C ILE A 335 -9.25 -6.98 -12.55
N GLU A 336 -10.09 -7.94 -12.95
CA GLU A 336 -11.49 -8.05 -12.50
C GLU A 336 -11.62 -8.28 -10.98
N LEU A 337 -10.64 -8.91 -10.33
CA LEU A 337 -10.59 -9.02 -8.87
C LEU A 337 -10.32 -7.64 -8.23
N LEU A 338 -9.44 -6.84 -8.83
CA LEU A 338 -9.01 -5.53 -8.34
C LEU A 338 -10.02 -4.41 -8.64
N THR A 339 -10.96 -4.62 -9.56
CA THR A 339 -11.97 -3.64 -9.99
C THR A 339 -13.41 -4.03 -9.64
N ASN A 340 -13.59 -4.95 -8.69
CA ASN A 340 -14.92 -5.26 -8.14
C ASN A 340 -15.41 -4.12 -7.24
N ASP A 341 -16.24 -3.23 -7.80
CA ASP A 341 -16.77 -2.06 -7.09
C ASP A 341 -17.55 -2.42 -5.81
N GLU A 342 -18.28 -3.53 -5.78
CA GLU A 342 -19.02 -3.93 -4.58
C GLU A 342 -18.09 -4.31 -3.43
N ALA A 343 -16.98 -5.00 -3.73
CA ALA A 343 -15.98 -5.36 -2.73
C ALA A 343 -15.20 -4.11 -2.29
N LEU A 344 -14.85 -3.22 -3.23
CA LEU A 344 -14.12 -1.99 -2.92
C LEU A 344 -14.94 -1.00 -2.10
N GLU A 345 -16.28 -1.03 -2.14
CA GLU A 345 -17.13 -0.26 -1.21
C GLU A 345 -16.76 -0.50 0.25
N VAL A 346 -16.31 -1.71 0.60
CA VAL A 346 -15.83 -2.03 1.95
C VAL A 346 -14.61 -1.18 2.28
N LEU A 347 -13.62 -1.06 1.39
CA LEU A 347 -12.42 -0.25 1.62
C LEU A 347 -12.77 1.23 1.89
N TRP A 348 -13.68 1.77 1.09
CA TRP A 348 -13.99 3.19 1.07
C TRP A 348 -14.94 3.62 2.18
N HIS A 349 -15.94 2.80 2.48
CA HIS A 349 -17.10 3.23 3.25
C HIS A 349 -17.31 2.47 4.55
N SER A 350 -16.48 1.48 4.84
CA SER A 350 -16.56 0.78 6.12
C SER A 350 -15.93 1.58 7.28
N ARG A 351 -16.40 1.27 8.48
CA ARG A 351 -15.94 1.78 9.77
C ARG A 351 -16.05 0.70 10.84
N ASP A 352 -15.38 0.91 11.97
CA ASP A 352 -15.37 -0.01 13.11
C ASP A 352 -14.90 -1.44 12.76
N ASN A 353 -14.02 -1.52 11.76
CA ASN A 353 -13.45 -2.74 11.20
C ASN A 353 -12.66 -3.53 12.25
N ARG A 354 -12.98 -4.81 12.43
CA ARG A 354 -12.30 -5.67 13.41
C ARG A 354 -12.49 -7.16 13.15
N GLU A 355 -11.49 -7.93 13.55
CA GLU A 355 -11.65 -9.36 13.84
C GLU A 355 -12.60 -9.53 15.04
N VAL A 356 -13.59 -10.41 14.91
CA VAL A 356 -14.58 -10.69 15.97
C VAL A 356 -14.53 -12.12 16.49
N LEU A 357 -13.96 -13.04 15.72
CA LEU A 357 -13.76 -14.43 16.10
C LEU A 357 -12.51 -14.97 15.41
N ARG A 358 -11.72 -15.70 16.18
CA ARG A 358 -10.72 -16.64 15.67
C ARG A 358 -10.83 -17.91 16.49
N GLU A 359 -11.25 -19.00 15.85
CA GLU A 359 -11.37 -20.30 16.49
C GLU A 359 -10.87 -21.38 15.54
N ARG A 360 -9.74 -22.00 15.88
CA ARG A 360 -9.04 -22.93 14.97
C ARG A 360 -8.79 -22.23 13.63
N ASP A 361 -9.27 -22.80 12.54
CA ASP A 361 -9.05 -22.30 11.18
C ASP A 361 -10.09 -21.27 10.75
N LEU A 362 -11.15 -21.05 11.54
CA LEU A 362 -12.18 -20.06 11.23
C LEU A 362 -11.80 -18.68 11.77
N VAL A 363 -11.78 -17.69 10.88
CA VAL A 363 -11.64 -16.28 11.25
C VAL A 363 -12.85 -15.49 10.72
N LEU A 364 -13.45 -14.67 11.59
CA LEU A 364 -14.56 -13.79 11.24
C LEU A 364 -14.17 -12.33 11.47
N TRP A 365 -14.51 -11.50 10.50
CA TRP A 365 -14.36 -10.05 10.55
C TRP A 365 -15.70 -9.36 10.34
N THR A 366 -15.87 -8.19 10.94
CA THR A 366 -17.05 -7.34 10.71
C THR A 366 -16.66 -5.89 10.58
N ALA A 367 -17.53 -5.14 9.90
CA ALA A 367 -17.48 -3.68 9.87
C ALA A 367 -18.91 -3.11 9.71
N GLY A 368 -19.10 -1.87 10.14
CA GLY A 368 -20.28 -1.09 9.78
C GLY A 368 -20.01 -0.26 8.53
N ASP A 369 -21.06 0.20 7.86
CA ASP A 369 -20.94 1.20 6.80
C ASP A 369 -21.16 2.63 7.35
N THR A 370 -20.59 3.61 6.68
CA THR A 370 -20.79 5.06 6.90
C THR A 370 -22.24 5.53 6.72
N ASP A 371 -23.10 4.77 6.04
CA ASP A 371 -24.54 5.02 5.90
C ASP A 371 -25.36 4.66 7.16
N GLY A 372 -24.75 3.95 8.12
CA GLY A 372 -25.35 3.58 9.40
C GLY A 372 -26.40 2.47 9.34
N ARG A 373 -26.69 1.89 8.17
CA ARG A 373 -27.71 0.85 7.95
C ARG A 373 -27.13 -0.45 7.41
N THR A 374 -26.08 -0.34 6.62
CA THR A 374 -25.37 -1.46 6.00
C THR A 374 -24.29 -1.99 6.95
N ARG A 375 -24.09 -3.31 6.95
CA ARG A 375 -23.03 -3.99 7.68
C ARG A 375 -22.23 -4.85 6.71
N TYR A 376 -20.96 -5.09 7.02
CA TYR A 376 -20.08 -5.96 6.28
C TYR A 376 -19.56 -7.08 7.17
N ALA A 377 -19.36 -8.26 6.58
CA ALA A 377 -18.74 -9.38 7.26
C ALA A 377 -17.83 -10.15 6.30
N ALA A 378 -16.70 -10.63 6.79
CA ALA A 378 -15.85 -11.56 6.06
C ALA A 378 -15.68 -12.85 6.86
N VAL A 379 -15.75 -13.97 6.14
CA VAL A 379 -15.61 -15.33 6.69
C VAL A 379 -14.44 -15.97 5.98
N PHE A 380 -13.43 -16.38 6.75
CA PHE A 380 -12.21 -16.98 6.22
C PHE A 380 -12.05 -18.40 6.78
N SER A 381 -11.58 -19.30 5.94
CA SER A 381 -11.01 -20.59 6.35
C SER A 381 -9.50 -20.54 6.16
N LEU A 382 -8.76 -20.86 7.21
CA LEU A 382 -7.31 -21.06 7.18
C LEU A 382 -6.95 -22.54 7.02
N ALA A 383 -7.93 -23.42 6.78
CA ALA A 383 -7.72 -24.85 6.68
C ALA A 383 -7.09 -25.23 5.33
N ASP A 384 -6.21 -26.23 5.35
CA ASP A 384 -5.57 -26.83 4.17
C ASP A 384 -6.55 -27.63 3.27
N ALA A 385 -7.80 -27.79 3.70
CA ALA A 385 -8.83 -28.56 2.99
C ALA A 385 -10.16 -27.78 2.94
N PRO A 386 -10.97 -27.97 1.88
CA PRO A 386 -12.30 -27.37 1.82
C PRO A 386 -13.16 -27.75 3.02
N GLU A 387 -13.88 -26.78 3.56
CA GLU A 387 -14.77 -26.99 4.70
C GLU A 387 -16.10 -26.25 4.55
N ARG A 388 -17.13 -26.82 5.17
CA ARG A 388 -18.41 -26.13 5.35
C ARG A 388 -18.45 -25.54 6.75
N VAL A 389 -18.45 -24.22 6.84
CA VAL A 389 -18.58 -23.49 8.11
C VAL A 389 -20.02 -23.11 8.37
N THR A 390 -20.44 -23.22 9.63
CA THR A 390 -21.76 -22.77 10.09
C THR A 390 -21.57 -21.57 11.01
N VAL A 391 -21.93 -20.39 10.52
CA VAL A 391 -21.68 -19.11 11.18
C VAL A 391 -22.99 -18.60 11.78
N PRO A 392 -23.10 -18.45 13.12
CA PRO A 392 -24.26 -17.79 13.71
C PRO A 392 -24.41 -16.37 13.18
N LEU A 393 -25.62 -15.99 12.74
CA LEU A 393 -25.87 -14.67 12.14
C LEU A 393 -25.44 -13.53 13.07
N GLY A 394 -25.69 -13.69 14.38
CA GLY A 394 -25.28 -12.71 15.38
C GLY A 394 -23.76 -12.48 15.46
N SER A 395 -22.94 -13.49 15.14
CA SER A 395 -21.47 -13.37 15.14
C SER A 395 -20.94 -12.48 14.02
N ILE A 396 -21.72 -12.32 12.95
CA ILE A 396 -21.40 -11.45 11.81
C ILE A 396 -22.26 -10.17 11.78
N GLY A 397 -22.99 -9.89 12.86
CA GLY A 397 -23.86 -8.72 12.97
C GLY A 397 -25.13 -8.78 12.10
N ALA A 398 -25.48 -9.95 11.56
CA ALA A 398 -26.70 -10.17 10.79
C ALA A 398 -27.89 -10.54 11.69
N ARG A 399 -29.10 -10.22 11.23
CA ARG A 399 -30.38 -10.52 11.88
C ARG A 399 -31.17 -11.56 11.06
N PRO A 400 -32.16 -12.26 11.67
CA PRO A 400 -32.94 -13.29 10.97
C PRO A 400 -33.72 -12.83 9.73
N GLY A 401 -33.98 -11.53 9.59
CA GLY A 401 -34.67 -10.95 8.43
C GLY A 401 -33.77 -10.07 7.55
N ASP A 402 -32.45 -10.06 7.79
CA ASP A 402 -31.55 -9.31 6.91
C ASP A 402 -31.41 -10.02 5.56
N ARG A 403 -31.03 -9.26 4.53
CA ARG A 403 -30.53 -9.81 3.27
C ARG A 403 -29.02 -9.84 3.32
N ILE A 404 -28.44 -10.95 2.88
CA ILE A 404 -26.99 -11.15 2.81
C ILE A 404 -26.60 -11.31 1.35
N ARG A 405 -25.65 -10.52 0.88
CA ARG A 405 -25.10 -10.59 -0.48
C ARG A 405 -23.61 -10.84 -0.43
N GLU A 406 -23.15 -11.85 -1.15
CA GLU A 406 -21.73 -12.18 -1.31
C GLU A 406 -21.16 -11.34 -2.48
N LEU A 407 -20.08 -10.61 -2.20
CA LEU A 407 -19.60 -9.51 -3.04
C LEU A 407 -18.71 -9.98 -4.18
N TRP A 408 -18.00 -11.09 -4.03
CA TRP A 408 -17.15 -11.64 -5.08
C TRP A 408 -17.94 -12.34 -6.19
N THR A 409 -19.04 -12.99 -5.83
CA THR A 409 -19.94 -13.74 -6.72
C THR A 409 -21.16 -12.94 -7.15
N HIS A 410 -21.33 -11.73 -6.59
CA HIS A 410 -22.47 -10.85 -6.87
C HIS A 410 -23.83 -11.54 -6.63
N SER A 411 -23.92 -12.41 -5.62
CA SER A 411 -25.09 -13.27 -5.38
C SER A 411 -25.69 -13.08 -3.99
N ASP A 412 -27.03 -13.15 -3.91
CA ASP A 412 -27.73 -13.14 -2.63
C ASP A 412 -27.61 -14.52 -1.98
N THR A 413 -27.17 -14.55 -0.72
CA THR A 413 -26.93 -15.78 0.05
C THR A 413 -28.09 -16.05 1.01
N LYS A 414 -28.60 -17.28 0.99
CA LYS A 414 -29.68 -17.72 1.90
C LYS A 414 -29.11 -18.07 3.27
N HIS A 415 -29.91 -17.83 4.31
CA HIS A 415 -29.67 -18.29 5.68
C HIS A 415 -30.95 -18.88 6.27
N ASP A 416 -30.84 -19.67 7.34
CA ASP A 416 -31.97 -20.33 7.99
C ASP A 416 -32.67 -19.45 9.06
N GLY A 417 -32.20 -18.20 9.22
CA GLY A 417 -32.67 -17.25 10.23
C GLY A 417 -31.90 -17.32 11.56
N ARG A 418 -30.94 -18.25 11.69
CA ARG A 418 -30.04 -18.38 12.84
C ARG A 418 -28.58 -18.49 12.43
N HIS A 419 -28.30 -19.16 11.33
CA HIS A 419 -26.98 -19.43 10.80
C HIS A 419 -26.91 -19.15 9.30
N LEU A 420 -25.71 -18.73 8.90
CA LEU A 420 -25.23 -18.76 7.54
C LEU A 420 -24.37 -20.00 7.36
N HIS A 421 -24.65 -20.80 6.34
CA HIS A 421 -23.81 -21.94 5.97
C HIS A 421 -22.96 -21.55 4.76
N VAL A 422 -21.64 -21.63 4.89
CA VAL A 422 -20.71 -21.21 3.85
C VAL A 422 -19.81 -22.39 3.51
N ASP A 423 -19.76 -22.74 2.22
CA ASP A 423 -18.79 -23.68 1.69
C ASP A 423 -17.55 -22.89 1.26
N LEU A 424 -16.42 -23.12 1.93
CA LEU A 424 -15.16 -22.46 1.62
C LEU A 424 -14.16 -23.50 1.07
N PRO A 425 -13.46 -23.19 -0.03
CA PRO A 425 -12.27 -23.95 -0.42
C PRO A 425 -11.16 -23.80 0.64
N ALA A 426 -10.13 -24.64 0.55
CA ALA A 426 -8.92 -24.47 1.35
C ALA A 426 -8.39 -23.04 1.20
N HIS A 427 -8.04 -22.42 2.32
CA HIS A 427 -7.57 -21.02 2.39
C HIS A 427 -8.55 -19.99 1.79
N GLY A 428 -9.84 -20.34 1.68
CA GLY A 428 -10.86 -19.52 1.03
C GLY A 428 -11.49 -18.47 1.92
N ALA A 429 -12.09 -17.47 1.29
CA ALA A 429 -12.87 -16.44 1.97
C ALA A 429 -14.17 -16.12 1.23
N ALA A 430 -15.11 -15.54 1.98
CA ALA A 430 -16.30 -14.90 1.45
C ALA A 430 -16.47 -13.52 2.10
N LEU A 431 -16.92 -12.53 1.31
CA LEU A 431 -17.14 -11.16 1.76
C LEU A 431 -18.61 -10.81 1.55
N TYR A 432 -19.26 -10.34 2.60
CA TYR A 432 -20.69 -10.13 2.62
C TYR A 432 -21.05 -8.68 2.89
N ARG A 433 -22.07 -8.18 2.18
CA ARG A 433 -22.86 -7.01 2.56
C ARG A 433 -24.20 -7.47 3.14
N ILE A 434 -24.56 -6.89 4.27
CA ILE A 434 -25.75 -7.23 5.05
C ILE A 434 -26.62 -5.97 5.16
N THR A 435 -27.87 -6.07 4.74
CA THR A 435 -28.85 -4.97 4.78
C THR A 435 -30.16 -5.47 5.39
N GLU A 436 -30.93 -4.59 6.02
CA GLU A 436 -32.29 -4.93 6.44
C GLU A 436 -33.13 -5.29 5.20
N ALA A 437 -34.00 -6.30 5.27
CA ALA A 437 -34.95 -6.55 4.20
C ALA A 437 -35.99 -5.42 4.14
N ASP A 438 -36.29 -4.92 2.94
CA ASP A 438 -37.36 -3.95 2.75
C ASP A 438 -38.70 -4.59 3.17
N SER A 439 -39.49 -3.87 3.97
CA SER A 439 -40.79 -4.33 4.48
C SER A 439 -41.86 -4.52 3.40
N THR A 440 -41.53 -4.37 2.13
CA THR A 440 -42.46 -4.42 0.99
C THR A 440 -42.51 -5.77 0.28
N ASP A 441 -41.62 -6.72 0.59
CA ASP A 441 -41.64 -8.07 -0.01
C ASP A 441 -42.55 -9.06 0.76
N SER A 442 -43.28 -8.61 1.78
CA SER A 442 -44.14 -9.48 2.61
C SER A 442 -45.64 -9.43 2.26
N THR A 443 -46.05 -8.86 1.12
CA THR A 443 -47.48 -8.78 0.73
C THR A 443 -47.79 -9.49 -0.58
N ASP A 444 -47.35 -10.74 -0.74
CA ASP A 444 -47.93 -11.62 -1.75
C ASP A 444 -47.77 -13.11 -1.37
N SER A 445 -48.54 -13.55 -0.37
CA SER A 445 -48.91 -14.97 -0.23
C SER A 445 -50.09 -15.16 0.74
N THR A 446 -51.23 -14.55 0.42
CA THR A 446 -52.54 -15.09 0.85
C THR A 446 -53.59 -14.67 -0.17
N ASP A 447 -53.89 -15.57 -1.11
CA ASP A 447 -55.25 -15.98 -1.45
C ASP A 447 -55.24 -17.37 -2.09
#